data_AF-A0A835L5A0-F1
#
_entry.id   AF-A0A835L5A0-F1
#
_cell.length_a   1.000
_cell.length_b   1.000
_cell.length_c   1.000
_cell.angle_alpha   90.00
_cell.angle_beta   90.00
_cell.angle_gamma   90.00
#
_symmetry.space_group_name_H-M   'P 1'
#
loop_
_entity.id
_entity.type
_entity.pdbx_description
1 polymer ?
#
loop_
_entity_poly.entity_id
_entity_poly.type
_entity_poly.pdbx_seq_one_letter_code
_entity_poly.pdbx_strand_id
1 'polypeptide(L)'
;MKDEDNNTVKLAGLKMVKVQSSDPDAIFFKESYADEVFKKAIVVRKKRYHNNPTINLDLQKAYLQKPGLAERKKADLMDLVNKNLIPRYHKPFYESL
;
A
#
# COMPACT_ATOMS: atom_id res chain seq x y z
N MET A 1 22.84 0.74 -3.18
CA MET A 1 22.45 -0.58 -2.62
C MET A 1 23.63 -1.12 -1.83
N LYS A 2 23.43 -1.82 -0.72
CA LYS A 2 24.52 -2.41 0.06
C LYS A 2 24.34 -3.90 0.26
N ASP A 3 25.43 -4.64 0.20
CA ASP A 3 25.47 -6.07 0.52
C ASP A 3 25.47 -6.30 2.04
N GLU A 4 25.30 -7.54 2.49
CA GLU A 4 25.40 -7.92 3.92
C GLU A 4 26.76 -7.52 4.53
N ASP A 5 27.82 -7.53 3.72
CA ASP A 5 29.17 -7.09 4.10
C ASP A 5 29.36 -5.55 4.06
N ASN A 6 28.27 -4.78 3.95
CA ASN A 6 28.25 -3.32 3.90
C ASN A 6 28.97 -2.69 2.68
N ASN A 7 29.32 -3.52 1.70
CA ASN A 7 29.90 -3.13 0.42
C ASN A 7 28.87 -2.41 -0.45
N THR A 8 29.30 -1.35 -1.15
CA THR A 8 28.41 -0.58 -2.04
C THR A 8 28.23 -1.32 -3.35
N VAL A 9 27.06 -1.93 -3.55
CA VAL A 9 26.70 -2.63 -4.78
C VAL A 9 26.20 -1.62 -5.81
N LYS A 10 26.90 -1.52 -6.94
CA LYS A 10 26.52 -0.70 -8.09
C LYS A 10 25.63 -1.52 -9.02
N LEU A 11 24.43 -1.01 -9.32
CA LEU A 11 23.46 -1.72 -10.15
C LEU A 11 23.98 -2.02 -11.57
N ALA A 12 24.87 -1.17 -12.10
CA ALA A 12 25.43 -1.30 -13.44
C ALA A 12 26.29 -2.56 -13.65
N GLY A 13 26.81 -3.17 -12.58
CA GLY A 13 27.65 -4.38 -12.65
C GLY A 13 26.88 -5.69 -12.47
N LEU A 14 25.57 -5.64 -12.25
CA LEU A 14 24.77 -6.81 -11.93
C LEU A 14 24.37 -7.56 -13.19
N LYS A 15 24.56 -8.88 -13.19
CA LYS A 15 24.19 -9.75 -14.32
C LYS A 15 22.87 -10.47 -14.11
N MET A 16 22.57 -10.82 -12.87
CA MET A 16 21.31 -11.46 -12.51
C MET A 16 20.76 -10.90 -11.21
N VAL A 17 19.43 -10.75 -11.18
CA VAL A 17 18.67 -10.26 -10.04
C VAL A 17 17.48 -11.19 -9.81
N LYS A 18 17.30 -11.65 -8.58
CA LYS A 18 16.19 -12.47 -8.14
C LYS A 18 15.49 -11.77 -6.98
N VAL A 19 14.17 -11.62 -7.10
CA VAL A 19 13.31 -11.05 -6.07
C VAL A 19 12.39 -12.18 -5.58
N GLN A 20 12.26 -12.34 -4.27
CA GLN A 20 11.44 -13.39 -3.67
C GLN A 20 10.37 -12.77 -2.79
N SER A 21 9.13 -13.25 -2.90
CA SER A 21 8.00 -12.72 -2.11
C SER A 21 8.15 -12.93 -0.60
N SER A 22 9.02 -13.84 -0.16
CA SER A 22 9.34 -14.04 1.25
C SER A 22 10.07 -12.86 1.87
N ASP A 23 10.87 -12.14 1.08
CA ASP A 23 11.77 -11.10 1.55
C ASP A 23 11.61 -9.84 0.69
N PRO A 24 10.50 -9.09 0.87
CA PRO A 24 10.20 -7.90 0.04
C PRO A 24 11.26 -6.78 0.17
N ASP A 25 12.05 -6.79 1.25
CA ASP A 25 13.06 -5.77 1.53
C ASP A 25 14.46 -6.11 0.99
N ALA A 26 14.65 -7.31 0.45
CA ALA A 26 15.95 -7.81 0.01
C ALA A 26 15.90 -8.29 -1.44
N ILE A 27 16.99 -8.04 -2.17
CA ILE A 27 17.18 -8.52 -3.52
C ILE A 27 18.41 -9.41 -3.56
N PHE A 28 18.27 -10.57 -4.18
CA PHE A 28 19.37 -11.50 -4.39
C PHE A 28 20.01 -11.20 -5.74
N PHE A 29 21.32 -11.07 -5.79
CA PHE A 29 22.03 -10.70 -7.02
C PHE A 29 23.28 -11.57 -7.25
N LYS A 30 23.70 -11.62 -8.53
CA LYS A 30 24.99 -12.20 -8.95
C LYS A 30 25.74 -11.20 -9.81
N GLU A 31 27.06 -11.16 -9.62
CA GLU A 31 27.97 -10.32 -10.41
C GLU A 31 28.46 -11.07 -11.66
N SER A 32 28.58 -12.40 -11.59
CA SER A 32 28.91 -13.26 -12.73
C SER A 32 27.87 -14.39 -12.90
N TYR A 33 27.66 -14.84 -14.15
CA TYR A 33 26.82 -16.01 -14.44
C TYR A 33 27.43 -17.32 -13.94
N ALA A 34 28.74 -17.33 -13.70
CA ALA A 34 29.47 -18.48 -13.16
C ALA A 34 29.35 -18.60 -11.64
N ASP A 35 28.83 -17.58 -10.95
CA ASP A 35 28.67 -17.63 -9.50
C ASP A 35 27.53 -18.59 -9.14
N GLU A 36 27.80 -19.60 -8.33
CA GLU A 36 26.77 -20.55 -7.89
C GLU A 36 25.83 -19.93 -6.84
N VAL A 37 26.39 -19.10 -5.95
CA VAL A 37 25.70 -18.54 -4.78
C VAL A 37 25.20 -17.11 -5.07
N PHE A 38 23.96 -16.82 -4.69
CA PHE A 38 23.40 -15.46 -4.76
C PHE A 38 23.79 -14.65 -3.52
N LYS A 39 24.33 -13.45 -3.72
CA LYS A 39 24.58 -12.48 -2.63
C LYS A 39 23.31 -11.70 -2.34
N LYS A 40 23.11 -11.30 -1.09
CA LYS A 40 21.88 -10.64 -0.63
C LYS A 40 22.11 -9.15 -0.43
N ALA A 41 21.58 -8.36 -1.36
CA ALA A 41 21.56 -6.92 -1.21
C ALA A 41 20.31 -6.45 -0.47
N ILE A 42 20.53 -5.62 0.54
CA ILE A 42 19.46 -4.91 1.23
C ILE A 42 19.16 -3.64 0.43
N VAL A 43 17.94 -3.56 -0.13
CA VAL A 43 17.52 -2.46 -1.02
C VAL A 43 16.92 -1.31 -0.24
N VAL A 44 16.15 -1.63 0.80
CA VAL A 44 15.60 -0.64 1.72
C VAL A 44 16.37 -0.74 3.03
N ARG A 45 17.18 0.28 3.34
CA ARG A 45 17.68 0.45 4.71
C ARG A 45 16.47 0.64 5.61
N LYS A 46 16.06 -0.40 6.34
CA LYS A 46 15.25 -0.21 7.54
C LYS A 46 16.05 0.75 8.42
N LYS A 47 15.61 2.01 8.50
CA LYS A 47 16.03 2.86 9.63
C LYS A 47 15.75 2.00 10.85
N ARG A 48 16.76 1.78 11.70
CA ARG A 48 16.59 1.06 12.97
C ARG A 48 15.66 1.90 13.84
N TYR A 49 14.36 1.84 13.56
CA TYR A 49 13.36 2.10 14.56
C TYR A 49 13.42 0.88 15.46
N HIS A 50 14.05 1.08 16.61
CA HIS A 50 13.77 0.28 17.78
C HIS A 50 12.24 0.14 17.87
N ASN A 51 11.73 -1.10 17.87
CA ASN A 51 10.32 -1.53 17.92
C ASN A 51 9.65 -1.78 16.55
N ASN A 52 9.45 -3.06 16.20
CA ASN A 52 8.31 -3.52 15.41
C ASN A 52 7.31 -4.14 16.41
N PRO A 53 5.97 -3.93 16.32
CA PRO A 53 5.18 -4.67 15.32
C PRO A 53 3.91 -3.95 14.78
N THR A 54 3.75 -2.64 14.89
CA THR A 54 2.61 -1.94 14.28
C THR A 54 3.09 -0.68 13.58
N ILE A 55 2.71 -0.52 12.32
CA ILE A 55 2.78 0.76 11.65
C ILE A 55 1.78 1.66 12.38
N ASN A 56 2.19 2.29 13.48
CA ASN A 56 1.49 3.42 14.08
C ASN A 56 1.76 4.63 13.18
N LEU A 57 1.21 4.60 11.96
CA LEU A 57 0.92 5.83 11.26
C LEU A 57 -0.23 6.46 12.05
N ASP A 58 0.08 7.49 12.83
CA ASP A 58 -0.92 8.37 13.44
C ASP A 58 -1.56 9.18 12.30
N LEU A 59 -2.39 8.49 11.52
CA LEU A 59 -3.17 9.07 10.43
C LEU A 59 -4.18 10.02 11.07
N GLN A 60 -3.87 11.30 11.01
CA GLN A 60 -4.83 12.32 11.39
C GLN A 60 -6.08 12.16 10.54
N LYS A 61 -7.23 12.02 11.20
CA LYS A 61 -8.51 11.96 10.51
C LYS A 61 -8.68 13.25 9.73
N ALA A 62 -8.83 13.16 8.41
CA ALA A 62 -9.08 14.32 7.55
C ALA A 62 -10.36 15.08 7.96
N TYR A 63 -11.30 14.40 8.61
CA TYR A 63 -12.54 14.97 9.11
C TYR A 63 -12.82 14.49 10.54
N LEU A 64 -13.27 15.40 11.41
CA LEU A 64 -13.68 15.10 12.79
C LEU A 64 -14.98 14.28 12.85
N GLN A 65 -15.87 14.51 11.89
CA GLN A 65 -17.16 13.85 11.72
C GLN A 65 -17.32 13.47 10.25
N LYS A 66 -18.09 12.41 9.97
CA LYS A 66 -18.47 12.09 8.59
C LYS A 66 -19.17 13.32 8.00
N PRO A 67 -18.71 13.88 6.86
CA PRO A 67 -19.44 14.95 6.21
C PRO A 67 -20.85 14.44 5.89
N GLY A 68 -21.86 15.04 6.52
CA GLY A 68 -23.26 14.68 6.31
C GLY A 68 -23.70 15.00 4.89
N LEU A 69 -24.81 14.40 4.47
CA LEU A 69 -25.43 14.75 3.20
C LEU A 69 -26.30 16.01 3.38
N ALA A 70 -26.16 16.99 2.49
CA ALA A 70 -27.05 18.14 2.48
C ALA A 70 -28.50 17.71 2.20
N GLU A 71 -29.49 18.31 2.86
CA GLU A 71 -30.92 17.97 2.72
C GLU A 71 -31.39 17.97 1.26
N ARG A 72 -30.92 18.93 0.46
CA ARG A 72 -31.21 19.01 -0.98
C ARG A 72 -30.78 17.75 -1.73
N LYS A 73 -29.61 17.20 -1.41
CA LYS A 73 -29.10 15.97 -2.05
C LYS A 73 -29.88 14.74 -1.57
N LYS A 74 -30.34 14.72 -0.31
CA LYS A 74 -31.20 13.65 0.21
C LYS A 74 -32.54 13.64 -0.53
N ALA A 75 -33.15 14.80 -0.76
CA ALA A 75 -34.37 14.95 -1.54
C ALA A 75 -34.20 14.45 -2.98
N ASP A 76 -33.11 14.83 -3.65
CA ASP A 76 -32.81 14.40 -5.02
C ASP A 76 -32.62 12.88 -5.12
N LEU A 77 -31.91 12.26 -4.16
CA LEU A 77 -31.78 10.80 -4.10
C LEU A 77 -33.14 10.10 -3.92
N MET A 78 -34.02 10.64 -3.08
CA MET A 78 -35.37 10.10 -2.92
C MET A 78 -36.19 10.24 -4.20
N ASP A 79 -36.07 11.35 -4.92
CA ASP A 79 -36.73 11.54 -6.21
C ASP A 79 -36.24 10.52 -7.25
N LEU A 80 -34.95 10.20 -7.28
CA LEU A 80 -34.40 9.18 -8.16
C LEU A 80 -34.91 7.77 -7.83
N VAL A 81 -35.07 7.45 -6.54
CA VAL A 81 -35.68 6.19 -6.08
C VAL A 81 -37.16 6.13 -6.46
N ASN A 82 -37.90 7.23 -6.27
CA ASN A 82 -39.32 7.33 -6.62
C ASN A 82 -39.56 7.20 -8.13
N LYS A 83 -38.66 7.74 -8.95
CA LYS A 83 -38.64 7.61 -10.41
C LYS A 83 -38.20 6.22 -10.89
N ASN A 84 -37.89 5.28 -9.99
CA ASN A 84 -37.33 3.95 -10.27
C ASN A 84 -36.02 3.98 -11.09
N LEU A 85 -35.28 5.10 -11.06
CA LEU A 85 -33.95 5.19 -11.68
C LEU A 85 -32.89 4.54 -10.81
N ILE A 86 -33.13 4.52 -9.49
CA ILE A 86 -32.34 3.76 -8.51
C ILE A 86 -33.18 2.57 -8.04
N PRO A 87 -32.60 1.36 -7.92
CA PRO A 87 -33.31 0.20 -7.39
C PRO A 87 -33.91 0.47 -6.01
N ARG A 88 -35.19 0.12 -5.84
CA ARG A 88 -35.95 0.34 -4.60
C ARG A 88 -35.33 -0.32 -3.36
N TYR A 89 -34.49 -1.33 -3.56
CA TYR A 89 -33.72 -1.97 -2.50
C TYR A 89 -32.85 -0.98 -1.70
N HIS A 90 -32.40 0.12 -2.32
CA HIS A 90 -31.59 1.13 -1.65
C HIS A 90 -32.42 2.17 -0.87
N LYS A 91 -33.75 2.14 -0.96
CA LYS A 91 -34.64 3.06 -0.23
C LYS A 91 -34.38 3.11 1.29
N PRO A 92 -34.34 1.98 2.03
CA PRO A 92 -34.08 2.01 3.48
C PRO A 92 -32.72 2.62 3.83
N PHE A 93 -31.72 2.47 2.95
CA PHE A 93 -30.41 3.08 3.14
C PHE A 93 -30.47 4.61 3.08
N TYR A 94 -31.15 5.17 2.07
CA TYR A 94 -31.29 6.63 1.94
C TYR A 94 -32.21 7.26 2.99
N GLU A 95 -33.15 6.51 3.56
CA GLU A 95 -33.97 6.99 4.68
C GLU A 95 -33.12 7.18 5.95
N SER A 96 -32.19 6.25 6.18
CA SER A 96 -31.29 6.23 7.35
C SER A 96 -30.09 7.19 7.28
N LEU A 97 -29.92 7.92 6.17
CA LEU A 97 -28.79 8.82 5.89
C LEU A 97 -29.05 10.26 6.36
#